data_AF-A0A9P1BLP2-F1
#
_entry.id   AF-A0A9P1BLP2-F1
#
_cell.length_a   1.000
_cell.length_b   1.000
_cell.length_c   1.000
_cell.angle_alpha   90.00
_cell.angle_beta   90.00
_cell.angle_gamma   90.00
#
_symmetry.space_group_name_H-M   'P 1'
#
loop_
_entity.id
_entity.type
_entity.pdbx_description
1 polymer ?
#
loop_
_entity_poly.entity_id
_entity_poly.type
_entity_poly.pdbx_seq_one_letter_code
_entity_poly.pdbx_strand_id
1 'polypeptide(L)'
;MFSMFGTRFRQFLSGCAAKLVFFTGENLRPPVGKVPLCISFDHIDVAPTMHTRIPLWVFNKEVHDVLEMHAQRLSGKVDSSICQRDGFCCFVASNASMYKAEWRKRFVETLSARYKKVDCGGEVLNNVGGRVKDKISFLRGYRFNVCFENASQPGSLGSAAACQSYQSSMFSSSKLAPQPIIPWQTSIRGPS
;
A
#
# COMPACT_ATOMS: atom_id res chain seq x y z
N MET A 1 12.48 0.93 21.00
CA MET A 1 11.35 0.71 20.09
C MET A 1 11.14 -0.79 19.94
N PHE A 2 9.91 -1.29 19.98
CA PHE A 2 9.64 -2.73 19.93
C PHE A 2 8.37 -3.03 19.11
N SER A 3 8.30 -4.26 18.59
CA SER A 3 7.11 -4.81 17.92
C SER A 3 6.50 -5.93 18.77
N MET A 4 5.23 -6.30 18.52
CA MET A 4 4.46 -7.29 19.30
C MET A 4 4.92 -8.76 19.09
N PHE A 5 5.99 -8.98 18.33
CA PHE A 5 6.54 -10.32 18.13
C PHE A 5 7.48 -10.71 19.28
N GLY A 6 7.21 -11.85 19.90
CA GLY A 6 7.96 -12.39 21.04
C GLY A 6 7.56 -11.80 22.39
N THR A 7 8.20 -12.28 23.47
CA THR A 7 7.87 -11.91 24.87
C THR A 7 8.93 -11.04 25.54
N ARG A 8 10.06 -10.79 24.87
CA ARG A 8 11.24 -10.11 25.43
C ARG A 8 10.94 -8.69 25.90
N PHE A 9 10.00 -7.99 25.26
CA PHE A 9 9.59 -6.63 25.65
C PHE A 9 8.95 -6.59 27.05
N ARG A 10 8.36 -7.70 27.53
CA ARG A 10 7.69 -7.77 28.83
C ARG A 10 8.66 -7.56 30.00
N GLN A 11 9.93 -7.93 29.82
CA GLN A 11 10.99 -7.73 30.82
C GLN A 11 11.29 -6.24 31.06
N PHE A 12 11.00 -5.39 30.07
CA PHE A 12 11.22 -3.95 30.15
C PHE A 12 10.00 -3.17 30.63
N LEU A 13 8.82 -3.81 30.72
CA LEU A 13 7.61 -3.20 31.29
C LEU A 13 7.64 -3.16 32.83
N SER A 14 8.38 -4.08 33.46
CA SER A 14 8.48 -4.21 34.92
C SER A 14 9.60 -3.38 35.55
N GLY A 15 10.46 -2.73 34.76
CA GLY A 15 11.60 -1.93 35.25
C GLY A 15 11.44 -0.45 34.92
N CYS A 16 11.39 0.41 35.95
CA CYS A 16 10.99 1.82 35.91
C CYS A 16 11.86 2.81 35.10
N ALA A 17 12.67 2.39 34.12
CA ALA A 17 13.60 3.29 33.42
C ALA A 17 13.43 3.37 31.89
N ALA A 18 12.77 2.40 31.24
CA ALA A 18 12.68 2.36 29.79
C ALA A 18 11.41 3.05 29.27
N LYS A 19 11.56 4.19 28.56
CA LYS A 19 10.49 4.74 27.72
C LYS A 19 10.30 3.83 26.51
N LEU A 20 9.31 2.94 26.58
CA LEU A 20 9.00 2.00 25.50
C LEU A 20 8.11 2.66 24.45
N VAL A 21 8.51 2.51 23.19
CA VAL A 21 7.76 2.94 22.01
C VAL A 21 7.36 1.71 21.22
N PHE A 22 6.06 1.50 21.02
CA PHE A 22 5.54 0.49 20.13
C PHE A 22 5.60 0.98 18.68
N PHE A 23 6.08 0.14 17.75
CA PHE A 23 6.07 0.40 16.32
C PHE A 23 5.80 -0.89 15.54
N THR A 24 4.96 -0.82 14.51
CA THR A 24 4.69 -1.94 13.61
C THR A 24 4.49 -1.48 12.17
N GLY A 25 5.04 -2.24 11.23
CA GLY A 25 4.68 -2.17 9.81
C GLY A 25 3.61 -3.19 9.40
N GLU A 26 3.27 -4.11 10.29
CA GLU A 26 2.22 -5.09 10.05
C GLU A 26 0.85 -4.51 10.34
N ASN A 27 -0.18 -5.08 9.70
CA ASN A 27 -1.59 -4.76 9.91
C ASN A 27 -2.08 -5.23 11.30
N LEU A 28 -1.61 -4.55 12.35
CA LEU A 28 -1.90 -4.81 13.75
C LEU A 28 -2.30 -3.51 14.44
N ARG A 29 -3.40 -3.57 15.21
CA ARG A 29 -3.87 -2.45 16.02
C ARG A 29 -2.87 -2.15 17.13
N PRO A 30 -2.45 -0.88 17.33
CA PRO A 30 -1.54 -0.51 18.38
C PRO A 30 -2.18 -0.70 19.75
N PRO A 31 -1.44 -1.20 20.76
CA PRO A 31 -1.93 -1.39 22.11
C PRO A 31 -1.91 -0.06 22.89
N VAL A 32 -2.62 0.96 22.41
CA VAL A 32 -2.72 2.29 23.05
C VAL A 32 -3.16 2.13 24.50
N GLY A 33 -2.52 2.87 25.41
CA GLY A 33 -2.77 2.81 26.86
C GLY A 33 -2.04 1.69 27.60
N LYS A 34 -1.49 0.68 26.89
CA LYS A 34 -0.63 -0.36 27.51
C LYS A 34 0.85 -0.01 27.49
N VAL A 35 1.23 0.96 26.65
CA VAL A 35 2.61 1.41 26.46
C VAL A 35 2.64 2.94 26.44
N PRO A 36 3.78 3.58 26.79
CA PRO A 36 3.88 5.04 26.83
C PRO A 36 3.58 5.73 25.49
N LEU A 37 4.04 5.18 24.37
CA LEU A 37 3.83 5.73 23.04
C LEU A 37 3.66 4.63 21.99
N CYS A 38 2.67 4.80 21.11
CA CYS A 38 2.45 3.97 19.94
C CYS A 38 2.73 4.75 18.64
N ILE A 39 3.46 4.15 17.71
CA ILE A 39 3.63 4.64 16.34
C ILE A 39 3.03 3.58 15.40
N SER A 40 1.99 3.95 14.66
CA SER A 40 1.38 3.07 13.65
C SER A 40 0.80 3.87 12.49
N PHE A 41 0.12 3.20 11.55
CA PHE A 41 -0.58 3.85 10.42
C PHE A 41 -2.09 4.05 10.69
N ASP A 42 -2.60 3.59 11.83
CA ASP A 42 -4.02 3.73 12.19
C ASP A 42 -4.44 5.20 12.34
N HIS A 43 -5.70 5.47 12.06
CA HIS A 43 -6.36 6.72 12.46
C HIS A 43 -6.97 6.49 13.84
N ILE A 44 -6.29 6.95 14.89
CA ILE A 44 -6.75 6.87 16.27
C ILE A 44 -6.78 8.28 16.81
N ASP A 45 -7.93 8.69 17.33
CA ASP A 45 -8.11 10.01 17.92
C ASP A 45 -7.75 9.98 19.40
N VAL A 46 -6.45 10.12 19.69
CA VAL A 46 -5.90 10.24 21.05
C VAL A 46 -4.76 11.27 21.04
N ALA A 47 -4.30 11.67 22.22
CA ALA A 47 -3.21 12.63 22.35
C ALA A 47 -1.95 12.16 21.58
N PRO A 48 -1.22 13.08 20.90
CA PRO A 48 0.03 12.75 20.19
C PRO A 48 1.10 12.11 21.08
N THR A 49 1.04 12.37 22.38
CA THR A 49 1.91 11.77 23.41
C THR A 49 1.64 10.27 23.61
N MET A 50 0.46 9.77 23.22
CA MET A 50 0.05 8.37 23.34
C MET A 50 0.08 7.62 22.00
N HIS A 51 -0.28 8.28 20.91
CA HIS A 51 -0.22 7.71 19.56
C HIS A 51 0.19 8.75 18.53
N THR A 52 1.12 8.40 17.65
CA THR A 52 1.50 9.21 16.50
C THR A 52 1.36 8.38 15.24
N ARG A 53 0.66 8.92 14.24
CA ARG A 53 0.48 8.24 12.95
C ARG A 53 1.68 8.50 12.03
N ILE A 54 2.46 7.45 11.76
CA ILE A 54 3.55 7.48 10.78
C ILE A 54 3.37 6.30 9.81
N PRO A 55 2.81 6.54 8.61
CA PRO A 55 2.69 5.51 7.59
C PRO A 55 4.06 5.03 7.10
N LEU A 56 4.15 3.76 6.68
CA LEU A 56 5.45 3.19 6.27
C LEU A 56 6.06 3.83 5.03
N TRP A 57 5.26 4.39 4.13
CA TRP A 57 5.79 5.05 2.93
C TRP A 57 6.67 6.26 3.25
N VAL A 58 6.53 6.84 4.44
CA VAL A 58 7.41 7.93 4.92
C VAL A 58 8.87 7.48 5.00
N PHE A 59 9.11 6.20 5.27
CA PHE A 59 10.47 5.64 5.36
C PHE A 59 11.03 5.21 4.00
N ASN A 60 10.26 5.37 2.91
CA ASN A 60 10.77 4.99 1.62
C ASN A 60 11.72 6.06 1.07
N LYS A 61 12.87 5.63 0.54
CA LYS A 61 13.88 6.51 -0.07
C LYS A 61 13.34 7.34 -1.24
N GLU A 62 12.31 6.84 -1.95
CA GLU A 62 11.68 7.57 -3.06
C GLU A 62 10.52 8.48 -2.64
N VAL A 63 10.32 8.71 -1.33
CA VAL A 63 9.16 9.51 -0.85
C VAL A 63 9.18 10.95 -1.38
N HIS A 64 10.36 11.55 -1.53
CA HIS A 64 10.48 12.91 -2.05
C HIS A 64 9.99 13.02 -3.49
N ASP A 65 10.43 12.12 -4.36
CA ASP A 65 9.99 12.04 -5.76
C ASP A 65 8.47 11.84 -5.84
N VAL A 66 7.92 10.97 -4.98
CA VAL A 66 6.48 10.72 -4.88
C VAL A 66 5.71 12.01 -4.52
N LEU A 67 6.19 12.75 -3.53
CA LEU A 67 5.54 13.98 -3.07
C LEU A 67 5.61 15.09 -4.11
N GLU A 68 6.76 15.26 -4.76
CA GLU A 68 6.94 16.23 -5.82
C GLU A 68 6.01 15.95 -7.00
N MET A 69 5.91 14.68 -7.42
CA MET A 69 5.00 14.29 -8.50
C MET A 69 3.53 14.45 -8.13
N HIS A 70 3.16 14.16 -6.89
CA HIS A 70 1.82 14.44 -6.40
C HIS A 70 1.50 15.95 -6.48
N ALA A 71 2.44 16.80 -6.07
CA ALA A 71 2.30 18.25 -6.17
C ALA A 71 2.17 18.71 -7.64
N GLN A 72 3.00 18.17 -8.55
CA GLN A 72 2.92 18.47 -9.98
C GLN A 72 1.55 18.10 -10.57
N ARG A 73 0.99 16.94 -10.20
CA ARG A 73 -0.36 16.54 -10.62
C ARG A 73 -1.46 17.44 -10.10
N LEU A 74 -1.40 17.82 -8.83
CA LEU A 74 -2.35 18.78 -8.25
C LEU A 74 -2.28 20.13 -8.97
N SER A 75 -1.11 20.51 -9.48
CA SER A 75 -0.93 21.70 -10.32
C SER A 75 -1.35 21.53 -11.79
N GLY A 76 -1.88 20.36 -12.18
CA GLY A 76 -2.31 20.06 -13.55
C GLY A 76 -1.16 19.74 -14.52
N LYS A 77 0.09 19.69 -14.04
CA LYS A 77 1.25 19.23 -14.81
C LYS A 77 1.24 17.70 -14.83
N VAL A 78 0.73 17.13 -15.91
CA VAL A 78 0.66 15.68 -16.09
C VAL A 78 1.72 15.25 -17.10
N ASP A 79 2.58 14.31 -16.72
CA ASP A 79 3.59 13.74 -17.61
C ASP A 79 2.95 12.99 -18.79
N SER A 80 3.08 13.51 -20.01
CA SER A 80 2.54 12.89 -21.21
C SER A 80 3.33 11.67 -21.70
N SER A 81 4.54 11.43 -21.20
CA SER A 81 5.41 10.31 -21.60
C SER A 81 4.75 8.94 -21.38
N ILE A 82 3.80 8.88 -20.45
CA ILE A 82 3.11 7.63 -20.11
C ILE A 82 2.25 7.12 -21.25
N CYS A 83 1.67 8.01 -22.06
CA CYS A 83 0.90 7.61 -23.23
C CYS A 83 1.75 6.83 -24.25
N GLN A 84 3.08 6.99 -24.20
CA GLN A 84 4.03 6.35 -25.11
C GLN A 84 4.48 4.97 -24.64
N ARG A 85 3.97 4.47 -23.51
CA ARG A 85 4.37 3.17 -22.99
C ARG A 85 3.60 2.03 -23.62
N ASP A 86 4.34 1.00 -24.00
CA ASP A 86 3.82 -0.17 -24.70
C ASP A 86 2.83 -0.95 -23.82
N GLY A 87 3.21 -1.20 -22.57
CA GLY A 87 2.44 -1.96 -21.61
C GLY A 87 1.14 -1.27 -21.21
N PHE A 88 0.04 -2.03 -21.17
CA PHE A 88 -1.22 -1.52 -20.64
C PHE A 88 -1.21 -1.46 -19.12
N CYS A 89 -1.23 -2.62 -18.48
CA CYS A 89 -1.34 -2.72 -17.04
C CYS A 89 -0.46 -3.87 -16.56
N CYS A 90 0.15 -3.70 -15.39
CA CYS A 90 0.94 -4.72 -14.75
C CYS A 90 0.50 -5.00 -13.31
N PHE A 91 0.96 -6.13 -12.78
CA PHE A 91 0.73 -6.55 -11.42
C PHE A 91 1.94 -7.31 -10.87
N VAL A 92 2.41 -6.96 -9.68
CA VAL A 92 3.56 -7.62 -9.05
C VAL A 92 3.25 -7.94 -7.60
N ALA A 93 2.93 -9.21 -7.32
CA ALA A 93 2.75 -9.72 -5.96
C ALA A 93 3.33 -11.11 -5.79
N SER A 94 3.99 -11.35 -4.65
CA SER A 94 4.60 -12.66 -4.33
C SER A 94 3.97 -13.36 -3.13
N ASN A 95 3.20 -12.66 -2.29
CA ASN A 95 2.55 -13.29 -1.13
C ASN A 95 1.26 -13.99 -1.53
N ALA A 96 1.25 -15.32 -1.66
CA ALA A 96 0.08 -16.09 -2.11
C ALA A 96 -0.95 -16.46 -1.02
N SER A 97 -0.82 -15.94 0.22
CA SER A 97 -1.72 -16.26 1.34
C SER A 97 -3.20 -16.24 0.91
N MET A 98 -3.86 -17.40 0.95
CA MET A 98 -5.16 -17.68 0.32
C MET A 98 -6.22 -16.61 0.65
N TYR A 99 -6.40 -16.29 1.93
CA TYR A 99 -7.44 -15.38 2.42
C TYR A 99 -7.19 -13.91 2.04
N LYS A 100 -5.92 -13.54 1.83
CA LYS A 100 -5.48 -12.16 1.57
C LYS A 100 -5.32 -11.86 0.09
N ALA A 101 -5.06 -12.89 -0.72
CA ALA A 101 -4.79 -12.76 -2.14
C ALA A 101 -6.01 -12.93 -3.05
N GLU A 102 -7.15 -13.42 -2.56
CA GLU A 102 -8.33 -13.74 -3.40
C GLU A 102 -8.85 -12.52 -4.16
N TRP A 103 -9.10 -11.41 -3.47
CA TRP A 103 -9.68 -10.20 -4.06
C TRP A 103 -8.80 -9.59 -5.15
N ARG A 104 -7.50 -9.45 -4.88
CA ARG A 104 -6.56 -8.91 -5.86
C ARG A 104 -6.40 -9.82 -7.07
N LYS A 105 -6.42 -11.15 -6.89
CA LYS A 105 -6.36 -12.13 -7.99
C LYS A 105 -7.59 -11.99 -8.87
N ARG A 106 -8.78 -12.04 -8.26
CA ARG A 106 -10.06 -11.91 -8.96
C ARG A 106 -10.16 -10.59 -9.73
N PHE A 107 -9.69 -9.49 -9.15
CA PHE A 107 -9.64 -8.19 -9.84
C PHE A 107 -8.76 -8.25 -11.09
N VAL A 108 -7.52 -8.74 -10.96
CA VAL A 108 -6.56 -8.85 -12.07
C VAL A 108 -7.09 -9.75 -13.17
N GLU A 109 -7.61 -10.93 -12.83
CA GLU A 109 -8.20 -11.88 -13.77
C GLU A 109 -9.41 -11.27 -14.50
N THR A 110 -10.31 -10.60 -13.77
CA THR A 110 -11.50 -9.96 -14.37
C THR A 110 -11.09 -8.83 -15.31
N LEU A 111 -10.18 -7.95 -14.90
CA LEU A 111 -9.68 -6.85 -15.73
C LEU A 111 -8.99 -7.38 -16.99
N SER A 112 -8.15 -8.40 -16.83
CA SER A 112 -7.42 -9.04 -17.93
C SER A 112 -8.34 -9.75 -18.92
N ALA A 113 -9.39 -10.43 -18.43
CA ALA A 113 -10.34 -11.16 -19.27
C ALA A 113 -11.37 -10.26 -19.96
N ARG A 114 -11.79 -9.16 -19.33
CA ARG A 114 -12.88 -8.31 -19.83
C ARG A 114 -12.42 -7.12 -20.66
N TYR A 115 -11.19 -6.66 -20.49
CA TYR A 115 -10.72 -5.42 -21.12
C TYR A 115 -9.41 -5.59 -21.88
N LYS A 116 -8.29 -5.73 -21.17
CA LYS A 116 -6.97 -5.87 -21.78
C LYS A 116 -6.04 -6.60 -20.83
N LYS A 117 -5.18 -7.46 -21.40
CA LYS A 117 -4.23 -8.31 -20.67
C LYS A 117 -3.45 -7.52 -19.62
N VAL A 118 -3.40 -8.06 -18.40
CA VAL A 118 -2.55 -7.56 -17.31
C VAL A 118 -1.31 -8.45 -17.22
N ASP A 119 -0.13 -7.85 -17.34
CA ASP A 119 1.12 -8.58 -17.23
C ASP A 119 1.55 -8.70 -15.75
N CYS A 120 1.77 -9.93 -15.32
CA CYS A 120 1.98 -10.28 -13.93
C CYS A 120 3.43 -10.75 -13.72
N GLY A 121 4.22 -9.94 -13.01
CA GLY A 121 5.66 -10.16 -12.80
C GLY A 121 6.04 -10.77 -11.44
N GLY A 122 5.08 -10.93 -10.53
CA GLY A 122 5.28 -11.56 -9.22
C GLY A 122 5.16 -13.09 -9.29
N GLU A 123 5.21 -13.76 -8.14
CA GLU A 123 4.86 -15.20 -8.06
C GLU A 123 3.38 -15.44 -8.38
N VAL A 124 2.51 -14.54 -7.95
CA VAL A 124 1.07 -14.67 -8.11
C VAL A 124 0.66 -14.23 -9.52
N LEU A 125 -0.05 -15.13 -10.20
CA LEU A 125 -0.57 -14.96 -11.57
C LEU A 125 0.51 -14.74 -12.64
N ASN A 126 1.76 -15.15 -12.39
CA ASN A 126 2.87 -14.87 -13.31
C ASN A 126 2.56 -15.26 -14.76
N ASN A 127 2.80 -14.35 -15.69
CA ASN A 127 2.57 -14.59 -17.12
C ASN A 127 3.61 -13.91 -18.04
N VAL A 128 4.76 -13.53 -17.47
CA VAL A 128 5.85 -12.81 -18.17
C VAL A 128 7.15 -13.64 -18.25
N GLY A 129 7.07 -14.94 -17.99
CA GLY A 129 8.21 -15.86 -18.08
C GLY A 129 9.07 -15.97 -16.82
N GLY A 130 8.60 -15.47 -15.68
CA GLY A 130 9.28 -15.63 -14.39
C GLY A 130 9.16 -14.42 -13.46
N ARG A 131 9.70 -14.57 -12.24
CA ARG A 131 9.71 -13.49 -11.25
C ARG A 131 10.63 -12.37 -11.70
N VAL A 132 10.07 -11.17 -11.82
CA VAL A 132 10.82 -9.96 -12.17
C VAL A 132 11.83 -9.63 -11.07
N LYS A 133 13.08 -9.35 -11.46
CA LYS A 133 14.16 -8.98 -10.54
C LYS A 133 14.11 -7.50 -10.14
N ASP A 134 13.92 -6.62 -11.13
CA ASP A 134 13.78 -5.17 -10.91
C ASP A 134 12.32 -4.76 -11.08
N LYS A 135 11.62 -4.63 -9.95
CA LYS A 135 10.22 -4.21 -9.93
C LYS A 135 10.04 -2.82 -10.55
N ILE A 136 10.92 -1.86 -10.27
CA ILE A 136 10.75 -0.48 -10.73
C ILE A 136 10.93 -0.41 -12.25
N SER A 137 11.97 -1.04 -12.79
CA SER A 137 12.18 -1.10 -14.24
C SER A 137 11.01 -1.76 -14.96
N PHE A 138 10.43 -2.83 -14.40
CA PHE A 138 9.27 -3.48 -14.98
C PHE A 138 8.04 -2.55 -14.98
N LEU A 139 7.72 -1.90 -13.87
CA LEU A 139 6.57 -0.99 -13.77
C LEU A 139 6.67 0.19 -14.76
N ARG A 140 7.87 0.68 -15.05
CA ARG A 140 8.10 1.77 -16.03
C ARG A 140 7.64 1.43 -17.45
N GLY A 141 7.55 0.15 -17.80
CA GLY A 141 7.06 -0.29 -19.11
C GLY A 141 5.55 -0.19 -19.30
N TYR A 142 4.78 0.12 -18.24
CA TYR A 142 3.32 0.06 -18.26
C TYR A 142 2.67 1.40 -17.96
N ARG A 143 1.45 1.59 -18.48
CA ARG A 143 0.61 2.76 -18.19
C ARG A 143 -0.07 2.69 -16.83
N PHE A 144 -0.41 1.48 -16.39
CA PHE A 144 -1.11 1.22 -15.15
C PHE A 144 -0.43 0.10 -14.36
N ASN A 145 -0.65 0.11 -13.04
CA ASN A 145 -0.22 -0.95 -12.14
C ASN A 145 -1.31 -1.20 -11.10
N VAL A 146 -1.58 -2.47 -10.85
CA VAL A 146 -2.53 -2.89 -9.83
C VAL A 146 -1.85 -2.94 -8.46
N CYS A 147 -2.25 -2.06 -7.53
CA CYS A 147 -1.62 -1.86 -6.22
C CYS A 147 -2.55 -2.19 -5.05
N PHE A 148 -3.08 -3.41 -4.98
CA PHE A 148 -3.88 -3.81 -3.81
C PHE A 148 -3.00 -4.06 -2.59
N GLU A 149 -3.44 -3.60 -1.42
CA GLU A 149 -2.93 -4.10 -0.14
C GLU A 149 -3.25 -5.60 0.01
N ASN A 150 -2.44 -6.28 0.82
CA ASN A 150 -2.71 -7.69 1.15
C ASN A 150 -3.95 -7.87 2.04
N ALA A 151 -4.45 -6.84 2.72
CA ALA A 151 -5.66 -6.93 3.53
C ALA A 151 -6.32 -5.56 3.68
N SER A 152 -7.66 -5.52 3.70
CA SER A 152 -8.43 -4.32 4.03
C SER A 152 -8.62 -4.22 5.54
N GLN A 153 -8.17 -3.12 6.14
CA GLN A 153 -8.61 -2.67 7.47
C GLN A 153 -8.79 -1.14 7.45
N PRO A 154 -9.77 -0.59 8.20
CA PRO A 154 -9.90 0.86 8.39
C PRO A 154 -8.59 1.46 8.91
N GLY A 155 -7.96 2.32 8.11
CA GLY A 155 -6.66 2.93 8.41
C GLY A 155 -5.43 2.21 7.87
N SER A 156 -5.54 0.97 7.41
CA SER A 156 -4.46 0.24 6.69
C SER A 156 -4.34 0.61 5.22
N LEU A 157 -5.22 1.47 4.71
CA LEU A 157 -5.25 1.96 3.33
C LEU A 157 -3.98 2.71 2.87
N GLY A 158 -2.93 2.74 3.67
CA GLY A 158 -2.00 3.85 3.65
C GLY A 158 -0.53 3.53 3.80
N SER A 159 -0.03 2.28 3.73
CA SER A 159 1.41 2.05 3.96
C SER A 159 2.16 1.46 2.75
N ALA A 160 1.77 0.29 2.23
CA ALA A 160 2.49 -0.37 1.13
C ALA A 160 1.85 -0.15 -0.24
N ALA A 161 0.52 -0.19 -0.33
CA ALA A 161 -0.26 0.09 -1.51
C ALA A 161 -0.23 1.57 -1.87
N ALA A 162 -0.23 2.47 -0.88
CA ALA A 162 0.00 3.89 -1.13
C ALA A 162 1.37 4.08 -1.77
N CYS A 163 2.44 3.54 -1.18
CA CYS A 163 3.78 3.66 -1.73
C CYS A 163 3.92 3.04 -3.13
N GLN A 164 3.35 1.85 -3.36
CA GLN A 164 3.42 1.15 -4.64
C GLN A 164 2.52 1.80 -5.70
N SER A 165 1.34 2.29 -5.31
CA SER A 165 0.45 3.09 -6.15
C SER A 165 1.15 4.39 -6.53
N TYR A 166 1.82 5.06 -5.59
CA TYR A 166 2.61 6.25 -5.86
C TYR A 166 3.86 5.97 -6.70
N GLN A 167 4.61 4.90 -6.49
CA GLN A 167 5.74 4.48 -7.34
C GLN A 167 5.29 4.09 -8.75
N SER A 168 4.09 3.51 -8.90
CA SER A 168 3.54 3.18 -10.22
C SER A 168 2.84 4.35 -10.90
N SER A 169 2.36 5.30 -10.11
CA SER A 169 1.79 6.54 -10.58
C SER A 169 2.89 7.60 -10.78
N MET A 170 4.10 7.41 -10.24
CA MET A 170 5.35 7.99 -10.75
C MET A 170 5.49 7.84 -12.28
N PHE A 171 4.69 6.92 -12.80
CA PHE A 171 4.72 6.32 -14.09
C PHE A 171 3.28 6.15 -14.66
N SER A 172 2.23 6.82 -14.16
CA SER A 172 0.89 6.80 -14.78
C SER A 172 0.27 8.19 -15.01
N SER A 173 0.03 8.60 -16.26
CA SER A 173 -0.76 9.76 -16.62
C SER A 173 -2.03 9.25 -17.23
N SER A 174 -3.10 9.36 -16.46
CA SER A 174 -4.42 9.46 -17.05
C SER A 174 -5.16 10.54 -16.30
N LYS A 175 -5.93 11.32 -17.06
CA LYS A 175 -6.92 12.30 -16.61
C LYS A 175 -8.03 11.61 -15.84
N LEU A 176 -7.73 11.04 -14.68
CA LEU A 176 -8.70 10.74 -13.65
C LEU A 176 -8.41 11.71 -12.50
N ALA A 177 -9.12 12.84 -12.54
CA ALA A 177 -9.35 13.70 -11.40
C ALA A 177 -9.73 12.86 -10.16
N PRO A 178 -9.43 13.35 -8.94
CA PRO A 178 -9.02 12.55 -7.79
C PRO A 178 -10.11 11.51 -7.50
N GLN A 179 -9.90 10.27 -7.94
CA GLN A 179 -10.79 9.23 -7.49
C GLN A 179 -10.34 8.85 -6.09
N PRO A 180 -11.25 8.97 -5.11
CA PRO A 180 -10.94 8.67 -3.73
C PRO A 180 -10.36 7.26 -3.68
N ILE A 181 -9.49 7.02 -2.70
CA ILE A 181 -9.34 5.67 -2.18
C ILE A 181 -10.75 5.15 -1.99
N ILE A 182 -11.25 4.25 -2.85
CA ILE A 182 -12.62 3.74 -2.77
C ILE A 182 -12.71 3.07 -1.40
N PRO A 183 -13.39 3.67 -0.41
CA PRO A 183 -13.62 3.00 0.84
C PRO A 183 -14.73 2.01 0.51
N TRP A 184 -14.43 0.72 0.47
CA TRP A 184 -15.47 -0.29 0.47
C TRP A 184 -16.12 -0.28 1.86
N GLN A 185 -17.04 0.66 2.08
CA GLN A 185 -18.11 0.51 3.05
C GLN A 185 -19.28 -0.16 2.35
N THR A 186 -19.61 -1.34 2.84
CA THR A 186 -20.76 -2.17 2.49
C THR A 186 -22.08 -1.41 2.56
N SER A 187 -22.84 -1.43 1.47
CA SER A 187 -24.31 -1.41 1.51
C SER A 187 -24.82 -2.23 0.33
N ILE A 188 -24.99 -3.54 0.56
CA ILE A 188 -25.77 -4.41 -0.32
C ILE A 188 -27.24 -4.01 -0.09
N ARG A 189 -27.84 -3.30 -1.04
CA ARG A 189 -29.29 -3.36 -1.24
C ARG A 189 -29.49 -4.09 -2.56
N GLY A 190 -30.07 -5.28 -2.47
CA GLY A 190 -30.50 -6.05 -3.62
C GLY A 190 -31.63 -5.32 -4.37
N PRO A 191 -31.83 -5.61 -5.65
CA PRO A 191 -32.95 -5.05 -6.40
C PRO A 191 -34.28 -5.64 -5.92
N SER A 192 -35.26 -4.76 -5.72
CA SER A 192 -36.69 -5.04 -5.58
C SER A 192 -37.33 -5.36 -6.93
#